data_AF-A0A1G7JU55-F1
#
_entry.id   AF-A0A1G7JU55-F1
#
_cell.length_a   1.000
_cell.length_b   1.000
_cell.length_c   1.000
_cell.angle_alpha   90.00
_cell.angle_beta   90.00
_cell.angle_gamma   90.00
#
_symmetry.space_group_name_H-M   'P 1'
#
loop_
_entity.id
_entity.type
_entity.pdbx_description
1 polymer ?
#
loop_
_entity_poly.entity_id
_entity_poly.type
_entity_poly.pdbx_seq_one_letter_code
_entity_poly.pdbx_strand_id
1 'polypeptide(L)' 'MTDQELIIYFENATLPAKLRLDRASTQYEVKDAVQRNIEMLKQGDKGDHAKHRLIQIMNAIEHPYDGPEIPRR' A
#
# COMPACT_ATOMS: atom_id res chain seq x y z
N MET A 1 -9.80 10.50 -3.26
CA MET A 1 -9.61 9.87 -1.94
C MET A 1 -8.88 10.83 -1.01
N THR A 2 -9.53 11.15 0.09
CA THR A 2 -8.99 11.91 1.21
C THR A 2 -8.17 11.00 2.12
N ASP A 3 -7.45 11.62 3.03
CA ASP A 3 -6.54 10.94 3.95
C ASP A 3 -7.31 10.11 4.98
N GLN A 4 -8.45 10.62 5.44
CA GLN A 4 -9.36 9.90 6.34
C GLN A 4 -10.00 8.68 5.67
N GLU A 5 -10.41 8.79 4.41
CA GLU A 5 -10.98 7.66 3.66
C GLU A 5 -9.98 6.50 3.54
N LEU A 6 -8.71 6.82 3.29
CA LEU A 6 -7.64 5.82 3.24
C LEU A 6 -7.46 5.10 4.57
N ILE A 7 -7.42 5.85 5.69
CA ILE A 7 -7.29 5.26 7.02
C ILE A 7 -8.45 4.32 7.31
N ILE A 8 -9.70 4.75 7.05
CA ILE A 8 -10.90 3.95 7.28
C ILE A 8 -10.90 2.68 6.41
N TYR A 9 -10.48 2.78 5.15
CA TYR A 9 -10.35 1.61 4.28
C TYR A 9 -9.39 0.57 4.89
N PHE A 10 -8.20 1.01 5.30
CA PHE A 10 -7.18 0.11 5.83
C PHE A 10 -7.48 -0.44 7.23
N GLU A 11 -8.33 0.22 8.02
CA GLU A 11 -8.82 -0.32 9.30
C GLU A 11 -9.79 -1.49 9.12
N ASN A 12 -10.56 -1.50 8.02
CA ASN A 12 -11.56 -2.54 7.74
C ASN A 12 -11.08 -3.60 6.74
N ALA A 13 -10.04 -3.29 5.95
CA ALA A 13 -9.52 -4.19 4.94
C ALA A 13 -8.74 -5.36 5.56
N THR A 14 -8.92 -6.55 4.98
CA THR A 14 -8.06 -7.70 5.30
C THR A 14 -6.76 -7.59 4.52
N LEU A 15 -5.65 -7.35 5.22
CA LEU A 15 -4.34 -7.14 4.59
C LEU A 15 -3.59 -8.47 4.45
N PRO A 16 -3.17 -8.86 3.22
CA PRO A 16 -2.36 -10.06 3.04
C PRO A 16 -0.94 -9.83 3.58
N ALA A 17 -0.25 -10.89 3.99
CA ALA A 17 1.13 -10.76 4.48
C ALA A 17 2.11 -10.26 3.40
N LYS A 18 1.84 -10.57 2.13
CA LYS A 18 2.61 -10.13 0.97
C LYS A 18 1.64 -9.70 -0.12
N LEU A 19 1.93 -8.58 -0.77
CA LEU A 19 1.13 -8.05 -1.86
C LEU A 19 2.02 -7.60 -3.00
N ARG A 20 1.66 -7.99 -4.21
CA ARG A 20 2.36 -7.55 -5.40
C ARG A 20 1.71 -6.28 -5.93
N LEU A 21 2.47 -5.20 -5.94
CA LEU A 21 1.97 -3.88 -6.35
C LEU A 21 2.07 -3.71 -7.87
N ASP A 22 3.14 -4.23 -8.47
CA ASP A 22 3.38 -4.17 -9.90
C ASP A 22 4.29 -5.31 -10.37
N ARG A 23 4.71 -5.24 -11.64
CA ARG A 23 5.56 -6.25 -12.28
C ARG A 23 6.93 -6.45 -11.59
N ALA A 24 7.47 -5.42 -10.96
CA ALA A 24 8.80 -5.38 -10.32
C ALA A 24 8.73 -5.24 -8.78
N SER A 25 7.64 -4.70 -8.25
CA SER A 25 7.50 -4.37 -6.84
C SER A 25 6.57 -5.34 -6.10
N THR A 26 7.12 -5.99 -5.09
CA THR A 26 6.37 -6.77 -4.11
C THR A 26 6.54 -6.13 -2.74
N GLN A 27 5.43 -5.81 -2.11
CA GLN A 27 5.38 -5.35 -0.73
C GLN A 27 5.31 -6.58 0.18
N TYR A 28 6.36 -6.74 0.97
CA TYR A 28 6.37 -7.67 2.11
C TYR A 28 5.84 -6.93 3.34
N GLU A 29 5.18 -7.66 4.24
CA GLU A 29 4.65 -7.12 5.49
C GLU A 29 3.71 -5.93 5.25
N VAL A 30 2.65 -6.17 4.46
CA VAL A 30 1.72 -5.12 4.01
C VAL A 30 1.12 -4.37 5.19
N LYS A 31 0.83 -5.06 6.30
CA LYS A 31 0.30 -4.45 7.52
C LYS A 31 1.25 -3.37 8.06
N ASP A 32 2.53 -3.69 8.19
CA ASP A 32 3.54 -2.77 8.74
C ASP A 32 3.80 -1.61 7.76
N ALA A 33 3.82 -1.91 6.46
CA ALA A 33 3.93 -0.90 5.43
C ALA A 33 2.75 0.09 5.46
N VAL A 34 1.52 -0.41 5.58
CA VAL A 34 0.32 0.43 5.70
C VAL A 34 0.39 1.29 6.95
N GLN A 35 0.71 0.69 8.11
CA GLN A 35 0.81 1.41 9.37
C GLN A 35 1.85 2.54 9.30
N ARG A 36 3.06 2.25 8.81
CA ARG A 36 4.12 3.25 8.64
C ARG A 36 3.69 4.39 7.73
N ASN A 37 3.04 4.09 6.61
CA ASN A 37 2.57 5.15 5.71
C ASN A 37 1.44 5.97 6.34
N ILE A 38 0.52 5.37 7.09
CA ILE A 38 -0.51 6.12 7.82
C ILE A 38 0.12 7.05 8.87
N GLU A 39 1.12 6.58 9.61
CA GLU A 39 1.85 7.40 10.58
C GLU A 39 2.58 8.56 9.92
N MET A 40 3.27 8.34 8.80
CA MET A 40 3.91 9.41 8.01
C MET A 40 2.89 10.42 7.47
N LEU A 41 1.72 9.94 7.07
CA LEU A 41 0.64 10.78 6.58
C LEU A 41 0.07 11.67 7.70
N LYS A 42 -0.04 11.16 8.93
CA LYS A 42 -0.43 11.93 10.12
C LYS A 42 0.63 12.95 10.57
N GLN A 43 1.90 12.65 10.34
CA GLN A 43 3.02 13.53 10.73
C GLN A 43 3.23 14.71 9.77
N GLY A 44 2.57 14.72 8.60
CA GLY A 44 2.57 15.83 7.64
C GLY A 44 3.85 15.95 6.79
N ASP A 45 5.01 15.56 7.31
CA ASP A 45 6.26 15.54 6.55
C ASP A 45 6.29 14.29 5.64
N LYS A 46 6.24 14.51 4.31
CA LYS A 46 6.11 13.49 3.23
C LYS A 46 4.75 12.79 3.11
N GLY A 47 3.68 13.43 3.59
CA GLY A 47 2.31 12.89 3.52
C GLY A 47 1.85 12.50 2.10
N ASP A 48 2.24 13.27 1.07
CA ASP A 48 1.84 12.98 -0.32
C ASP A 48 2.43 11.67 -0.86
N HIS A 49 3.68 11.36 -0.53
CA HIS A 49 4.30 10.09 -0.92
C HIS A 49 3.67 8.91 -0.19
N ALA A 50 3.41 9.07 1.12
CA ALA A 50 2.75 8.06 1.92
C ALA A 50 1.33 7.78 1.40
N LYS A 51 0.59 8.85 1.05
CA LYS A 51 -0.73 8.76 0.43
C LYS A 51 -0.71 8.01 -0.88
N HIS A 52 0.22 8.35 -1.77
CA HIS A 52 0.39 7.66 -3.05
C HIS A 52 0.66 6.17 -2.83
N ARG A 53 1.51 5.83 -1.85
CA ARG A 53 1.84 4.44 -1.54
C ARG A 53 0.65 3.66 -0.99
N LEU A 54 -0.15 4.28 -0.12
CA LEU A 54 -1.38 3.67 0.39
C LEU A 54 -2.39 3.43 -0.74
N ILE A 55 -2.55 4.36 -1.67
CA ILE A 55 -3.41 4.16 -2.85
C ILE A 55 -2.91 2.99 -3.72
N GLN A 56 -1.60 2.86 -3.94
CA GLN A 56 -1.04 1.70 -4.67
C GLN A 56 -1.35 0.37 -3.99
N ILE A 57 -1.21 0.32 -2.65
CA ILE A 57 -1.53 -0.88 -1.87
C ILE A 57 -3.02 -1.20 -1.97
N MET A 58 -3.90 -0.20 -1.84
CA MET A 58 -5.35 -0.39 -1.98
C MET A 58 -5.69 -0.97 -3.35
N ASN A 59 -5.20 -0.33 -4.42
CA ASN A 59 -5.44 -0.79 -5.78
C ASN A 59 -4.92 -2.21 -6.01
N ALA A 60 -3.78 -2.58 -5.42
CA ALA A 60 -3.24 -3.93 -5.53
C ALA A 60 -4.00 -4.98 -4.67
N ILE A 61 -4.74 -4.56 -3.64
CA ILE A 61 -5.65 -5.45 -2.90
C ILE A 61 -6.91 -5.71 -3.72
N GLU A 62 -7.50 -4.65 -4.28
CA GLU A 62 -8.73 -4.74 -5.09
C GLU A 62 -8.48 -5.39 -6.47
N HIS A 63 -7.31 -5.09 -7.05
CA HIS A 63 -6.86 -5.58 -8.34
C HIS A 63 -5.44 -6.15 -8.22
N PRO A 64 -5.28 -7.36 -7.64
CA PRO A 64 -3.99 -8.00 -7.52
C PRO A 64 -3.31 -8.14 -8.88
N TYR A 65 -2.03 -7.77 -8.94
CA TYR A 65 -1.26 -7.94 -10.16
C TYR A 65 -1.01 -9.42 -10.45
N ASP A 66 -1.53 -9.90 -11.58
CA ASP A 66 -1.48 -11.29 -12.05
C ASP A 66 -0.38 -11.54 -13.11
N GLY A 67 0.29 -10.50 -13.58
CA GLY A 67 1.32 -10.61 -14.62
C GLY A 67 2.64 -11.27 -14.15
N PRO A 68 3.54 -11.63 -15.08
CA PRO A 68 4.80 -12.32 -14.76
C PRO A 68 5.75 -11.45 -13.92
N GLU A 69 6.48 -12.06 -12.99
CA GLU A 69 7.53 -11.38 -12.20
C GLU A 69 8.75 -11.05 -13.07
N ILE A 70 9.22 -9.81 -13.00
CA ILE A 70 10.52 -9.47 -13.58
C ILE A 70 11.59 -10.13 -12.71
N PRO A 71 12.46 -10.97 -13.28
CA PRO A 71 13.58 -11.53 -12.54
C PRO A 71 14.41 -10.39 -11.97
N ARG A 72 14.53 -10.33 -10.64
CA ARG A 72 15.47 -9.40 -10.00
C ARG A 72 16.87 -9.90 -10.33
N ARG A 73 17.61 -9.11 -11.12
CA ARG A 73 19.03 -9.35 -11.41
C ARG A 73 19.89 -9.01 -10.20
#